data_AF-A0A1C2GYS3-F1
#
_entry.id   AF-A0A1C2GYS3-F1
#
_cell.length_a   1.000
_cell.length_b   1.000
_cell.length_c   1.000
_cell.angle_alpha   90.00
_cell.angle_beta   90.00
_cell.angle_gamma   90.00
#
_symmetry.space_group_name_H-M   'P 1'
#
loop_
_entity.id
_entity.type
_entity.pdbx_description
1 polymer ?
#
loop_
_entity_poly.entity_id
_entity_poly.type
_entity_poly.pdbx_seq_one_letter_code
_entity_poly.pdbx_strand_id
1 'polypeptide(L)'
;MKLTLGQAAKTAKRSKGTLSKALNSGAMSAEKDDSGRWQIDPSELSRWMFANPVSGRPESQQETLLETYENSALSVEVKMLREQVAALVAERDRERGQLVDQIEDLRVRLDGAETERVRLNALLTDQREKAEVPVKRSFWSRLVG
;
A
#
# COMPACT_ATOMS: atom_id res chain seq x y z
N MET A 1 -30.32 -45.23 -22.11
CA MET A 1 -29.97 -44.17 -23.09
C MET A 1 -29.42 -42.99 -22.32
N LYS A 2 -28.29 -42.39 -22.73
CA LYS A 2 -27.69 -41.23 -22.05
C LYS A 2 -28.06 -39.93 -22.79
N LEU A 3 -28.22 -38.86 -22.04
CA LEU A 3 -28.56 -37.53 -22.55
C LEU A 3 -27.31 -36.66 -22.61
N THR A 4 -27.13 -35.95 -23.71
CA THR A 4 -26.12 -34.88 -23.77
C THR A 4 -26.53 -33.71 -22.87
N LEU A 5 -25.55 -32.90 -22.43
CA LEU A 5 -25.82 -31.68 -21.65
C LEU A 5 -26.91 -30.79 -22.25
N GLY A 6 -26.94 -30.66 -23.58
CA GLY A 6 -27.94 -29.87 -24.29
C GLY A 6 -29.34 -30.50 -24.27
N GLN A 7 -29.44 -31.83 -24.36
CA GLN A 7 -30.71 -32.54 -24.24
C GLN A 7 -31.22 -32.49 -22.79
N ALA A 8 -30.36 -32.71 -21.81
CA ALA A 8 -30.69 -32.59 -20.40
C ALA A 8 -31.19 -31.18 -20.04
N ALA A 9 -30.56 -30.13 -20.57
CA ALA A 9 -31.01 -28.74 -20.39
C ALA A 9 -32.44 -28.49 -20.90
N LYS A 10 -32.77 -29.05 -22.07
CA LYS A 10 -34.12 -28.96 -22.64
C LYS A 10 -35.14 -29.72 -21.79
N THR A 11 -34.81 -30.94 -21.37
CA THR A 11 -35.69 -31.77 -20.54
C THR A 11 -35.92 -31.15 -19.16
N ALA A 12 -34.89 -30.57 -18.54
CA ALA A 12 -34.98 -29.94 -17.23
C ALA A 12 -35.55 -28.51 -17.27
N LYS A 13 -35.73 -27.90 -18.47
CA LYS A 13 -36.07 -26.48 -18.64
C LYS A 13 -35.13 -25.55 -17.85
N ARG A 14 -33.83 -25.86 -17.85
CA ARG A 14 -32.77 -25.09 -17.17
C ARG A 14 -31.69 -24.66 -18.16
N SER A 15 -30.92 -23.63 -17.81
CA SER A 15 -29.77 -23.22 -18.62
C SER A 15 -28.68 -24.31 -18.63
N LYS A 16 -27.91 -24.41 -19.73
CA LYS A 16 -26.74 -25.30 -19.81
C LYS A 16 -25.68 -24.96 -18.74
N GLY A 17 -25.56 -23.68 -18.36
CA GLY A 17 -24.64 -23.21 -17.33
C GLY A 17 -24.98 -23.75 -15.94
N THR A 18 -26.27 -23.76 -15.58
CA THR A 18 -26.76 -24.32 -14.32
C THR A 18 -26.43 -25.82 -14.21
N LEU A 19 -26.69 -26.59 -15.27
CA LEU A 19 -26.37 -28.02 -15.30
C LEU A 19 -24.86 -28.28 -15.32
N SER A 20 -24.09 -27.47 -16.07
CA SER A 20 -22.62 -27.54 -16.06
C SER A 20 -22.04 -27.31 -14.66
N LYS A 21 -22.56 -26.31 -13.93
CA LYS A 21 -22.16 -26.04 -12.55
C LYS A 21 -22.48 -27.23 -11.64
N ALA A 22 -23.67 -27.82 -11.76
CA ALA A 22 -24.08 -28.99 -10.97
C ALA A 22 -23.22 -30.24 -11.24
N LEU A 23 -22.80 -30.45 -12.49
CA LEU A 23 -21.90 -31.54 -12.85
C LEU A 23 -20.48 -31.29 -12.31
N ASN A 24 -19.97 -30.07 -12.44
CA ASN A 24 -18.63 -29.71 -11.97
C ASN A 24 -18.54 -29.67 -10.44
N SER A 25 -19.62 -29.32 -9.75
CA SER A 25 -19.68 -29.34 -8.28
C SER A 25 -19.97 -30.73 -7.69
N GLY A 26 -20.20 -31.75 -8.52
CA GLY A 26 -20.52 -33.10 -8.08
C GLY A 26 -21.96 -33.29 -7.56
N ALA A 27 -22.84 -32.29 -7.72
CA ALA A 27 -24.25 -32.39 -7.31
C ALA A 27 -25.07 -33.31 -8.23
N MET A 28 -24.58 -33.54 -9.45
CA MET A 28 -25.14 -34.48 -10.42
C MET A 28 -23.99 -35.32 -10.99
N SER A 29 -24.15 -36.64 -11.03
CA SER A 29 -23.17 -37.53 -11.63
C SER A 29 -23.45 -37.70 -13.13
N ALA A 30 -22.38 -37.67 -13.93
CA ALA A 30 -22.43 -37.98 -15.35
C ALA A 30 -21.07 -38.50 -15.80
N GLU A 31 -21.07 -39.22 -16.91
CA GLU A 31 -19.83 -39.67 -17.54
C GLU A 31 -19.41 -38.69 -18.64
N LYS A 32 -18.12 -38.67 -18.96
CA LYS A 32 -17.63 -38.01 -20.16
C LYS A 32 -17.35 -39.06 -21.22
N ASP A 33 -17.86 -38.83 -22.42
CA ASP A 33 -17.56 -39.59 -23.63
C ASP A 33 -16.09 -39.40 -24.04
N ASP A 34 -15.60 -40.20 -24.98
CA ASP A 34 -14.22 -40.12 -25.52
C ASP A 34 -13.93 -38.75 -26.17
N SER A 35 -14.99 -38.05 -26.58
CA SER A 35 -14.94 -36.67 -27.09
C SER A 35 -15.04 -35.59 -26.00
N GLY A 36 -14.98 -35.95 -24.71
CA GLY A 36 -15.08 -35.04 -23.57
C GLY A 36 -16.49 -34.47 -23.31
N ARG A 37 -17.52 -34.99 -23.98
CA ARG A 37 -18.92 -34.54 -23.82
C ARG A 37 -19.60 -35.24 -22.66
N TRP A 38 -20.37 -34.49 -21.87
CA TRP A 38 -21.17 -35.05 -20.79
C TRP A 38 -22.30 -35.95 -21.29
N GLN A 39 -22.36 -37.14 -20.71
CA GLN A 39 -23.36 -38.18 -20.89
C GLN A 39 -24.08 -38.39 -19.56
N ILE A 40 -25.25 -37.77 -19.45
CA ILE A 40 -26.06 -37.68 -18.23
C ILE A 40 -27.12 -38.78 -18.27
N ASP A 41 -27.27 -39.54 -17.20
CA ASP A 41 -28.37 -40.49 -17.08
C ASP A 41 -29.69 -39.73 -16.81
N PRO A 42 -30.80 -40.06 -17.50
CA PRO A 42 -32.13 -39.51 -17.19
C PRO A 42 -32.51 -39.63 -15.70
N SER A 43 -32.07 -40.69 -15.02
CA SER A 43 -32.30 -40.94 -13.59
C SER A 43 -31.57 -39.93 -12.73
N GLU A 44 -30.32 -39.61 -13.07
CA GLU A 44 -29.53 -38.57 -12.38
C GLU A 44 -30.13 -37.19 -12.58
N LEU A 45 -30.57 -36.91 -13.81
CA LEU A 45 -31.22 -35.64 -14.14
C LEU A 45 -32.52 -35.46 -13.34
N SER A 46 -33.38 -36.48 -13.30
CA SER A 46 -34.64 -36.43 -12.57
C SER A 46 -34.41 -36.32 -11.05
N ARG A 47 -33.50 -37.11 -10.46
CA ARG A 47 -33.13 -36.98 -9.05
C ARG A 47 -32.71 -35.56 -8.71
N TRP A 48 -31.83 -34.98 -9.52
CA TRP A 48 -31.37 -33.62 -9.31
C TRP A 48 -32.49 -32.59 -9.47
N MET A 49 -33.40 -32.76 -10.44
CA MET A 49 -34.56 -31.88 -10.61
C MET A 49 -35.52 -31.93 -9.42
N PHE A 50 -35.76 -33.11 -8.85
CA PHE A 50 -36.58 -33.24 -7.63
C PHE A 50 -35.92 -32.60 -6.42
N ALA A 51 -34.60 -32.76 -6.27
CA ALA A 51 -33.83 -32.12 -5.21
C ALA A 51 -33.69 -30.59 -5.40
N ASN A 52 -33.80 -30.10 -6.63
CA ASN A 52 -33.64 -28.69 -7.00
C ASN A 52 -34.89 -28.20 -7.75
N PRO A 53 -36.03 -28.06 -7.05
CA PRO A 53 -37.24 -27.54 -7.67
C PRO A 53 -36.96 -26.16 -8.27
N VAL A 54 -37.66 -25.83 -9.36
CA VAL A 54 -37.60 -24.50 -9.96
C VAL A 54 -38.33 -23.56 -9.02
N SER A 55 -37.64 -23.04 -8.00
CA SER A 55 -38.08 -21.83 -7.32
C SER A 55 -38.13 -20.74 -8.39
N GLY A 56 -39.33 -20.26 -8.70
CA GLY A 56 -39.56 -19.21 -9.69
C GLY A 56 -39.07 -17.83 -9.23
N ARG A 57 -37.84 -17.75 -8.71
CA ARG A 57 -37.26 -16.49 -8.25
C ARG A 57 -36.01 -16.16 -9.08
N PRO A 58 -35.94 -14.96 -9.67
CA PRO A 58 -34.78 -14.51 -10.44
C PRO A 58 -33.67 -14.04 -9.49
N GLU A 59 -33.14 -14.92 -8.64
CA GLU A 59 -32.07 -14.54 -7.70
C GLU A 59 -30.72 -14.33 -8.41
N SER A 60 -30.48 -14.99 -9.56
CA SER A 60 -29.16 -14.89 -10.22
C SER A 60 -28.87 -13.56 -10.92
N GLN A 61 -29.88 -12.72 -11.21
CA GLN A 61 -29.65 -11.38 -11.76
C GLN A 61 -29.38 -10.34 -10.67
N GLN A 62 -29.89 -10.55 -9.45
CA GLN A 62 -29.70 -9.64 -8.33
C GLN A 62 -28.30 -9.80 -7.74
N GLU A 63 -27.81 -11.03 -7.56
CA GLU A 63 -26.43 -11.26 -7.06
C GLU A 63 -25.36 -10.65 -7.97
N THR A 64 -25.51 -10.78 -9.30
CA THR A 64 -24.52 -10.24 -10.25
C THR A 64 -24.51 -8.70 -10.28
N LEU A 65 -25.66 -8.06 -10.10
CA LEU A 65 -25.76 -6.60 -10.04
C LEU A 65 -25.21 -6.03 -8.71
N LEU A 66 -25.43 -6.73 -7.60
CA LEU A 66 -24.90 -6.35 -6.29
C LEU A 66 -23.38 -6.46 -6.26
N GLU A 67 -22.80 -7.57 -6.73
CA GLU A 67 -21.34 -7.71 -6.81
C GLU A 67 -20.67 -6.67 -7.73
N THR A 68 -21.33 -6.28 -8.82
CA THR A 68 -20.80 -5.25 -9.73
C THR A 68 -20.80 -3.86 -9.06
N TYR A 69 -21.84 -3.55 -8.28
CA TYR A 69 -21.92 -2.29 -7.54
C TYR A 69 -20.92 -2.22 -6.39
N GLU A 70 -20.77 -3.32 -5.63
CA GLU A 70 -19.81 -3.41 -4.54
C GLU A 70 -18.36 -3.27 -5.04
N ASN A 71 -18.01 -3.93 -6.16
CA ASN A 71 -16.70 -3.78 -6.77
C ASN A 71 -16.44 -2.34 -7.27
N SER A 72 -17.48 -1.67 -7.80
CA SER A 72 -17.38 -0.27 -8.21
C SER A 72 -17.14 0.65 -7.02
N ALA A 73 -17.88 0.47 -5.92
CA ALA A 73 -17.71 1.28 -4.70
C ALA A 73 -16.32 1.07 -4.07
N LEU A 74 -15.85 -0.18 -3.99
CA LEU A 74 -14.49 -0.50 -3.51
C LEU A 74 -13.41 0.16 -4.36
N SER A 75 -13.58 0.19 -5.68
CA SER A 75 -12.60 0.79 -6.59
C SER A 75 -12.46 2.31 -6.37
N VAL A 76 -13.57 2.98 -6.04
CA VAL A 76 -13.59 4.41 -5.74
C VAL A 76 -12.91 4.67 -4.38
N GLU A 77 -13.21 3.86 -3.37
CA GLU A 77 -12.59 3.99 -2.05
C GLU A 77 -11.06 3.78 -2.13
N VAL A 78 -10.61 2.75 -2.85
CA VAL A 78 -9.17 2.51 -3.07
C VAL A 78 -8.50 3.70 -3.77
N LYS A 79 -9.18 4.32 -4.74
CA LYS A 79 -8.65 5.51 -5.42
C LYS A 79 -8.53 6.69 -4.45
N MET A 80 -9.57 6.95 -3.67
CA MET A 80 -9.58 8.03 -2.67
C MET A 80 -8.48 7.84 -1.61
N LEU A 81 -8.32 6.62 -1.09
CA LEU A 81 -7.26 6.30 -0.13
C LEU A 81 -5.87 6.50 -0.73
N ARG A 82 -5.64 6.12 -1.99
CA ARG A 82 -4.38 6.37 -2.68
C ARG A 82 -4.08 7.85 -2.84
N GLU A 83 -5.08 8.65 -3.19
CA GLU A 83 -4.95 10.11 -3.29
C GLU A 83 -4.62 10.73 -1.93
N GLN A 84 -5.28 10.29 -0.86
CA GLN A 84 -4.99 10.75 0.50
C GLN A 84 -3.56 10.40 0.94
N VAL A 85 -3.11 9.17 0.67
CA VAL A 85 -1.72 8.76 0.96
C VAL A 85 -0.73 9.61 0.17
N ALA A 86 -1.00 9.89 -1.12
CA ALA A 86 -0.13 10.74 -1.93
C ALA A 86 -0.04 12.17 -1.37
N ALA A 87 -1.15 12.74 -0.91
CA ALA A 87 -1.16 14.05 -0.28
C ALA A 87 -0.33 14.08 1.02
N LEU A 88 -0.49 13.08 1.88
CA LEU A 88 0.27 12.95 3.13
C LEU A 88 1.77 12.78 2.88
N VAL A 89 2.17 12.00 1.88
CA VAL A 89 3.58 11.86 1.50
C VAL A 89 4.15 13.20 1.03
N ALA A 90 3.41 13.93 0.19
CA ALA A 90 3.85 15.24 -0.29
C ALA A 90 3.97 16.29 0.83
N GLU A 91 3.13 16.23 1.86
CA GLU A 91 3.28 17.06 3.06
C GLU A 91 4.51 16.66 3.87
N ARG A 92 4.69 15.36 4.12
CA ARG A 92 5.85 14.85 4.87
C ARG A 92 7.18 15.17 4.20
N ASP A 93 7.25 15.10 2.87
CA ASP A 93 8.47 15.41 2.14
C ASP A 93 8.77 16.91 2.18
N ARG A 94 7.74 17.77 2.18
CA ARG A 94 7.89 19.21 2.38
C ARG A 94 8.40 19.54 3.78
N GLU A 95 7.79 18.96 4.82
CA GLU A 95 8.25 19.14 6.21
C GLU A 95 9.69 18.66 6.39
N ARG A 96 10.02 17.48 5.84
CA ARG A 96 11.38 16.95 5.87
C ARG A 96 12.36 17.88 5.18
N GLY A 97 12.03 18.41 4.01
CA GLY A 97 12.85 19.39 3.30
C GLY A 97 13.12 20.63 4.17
N GLN A 98 12.06 21.22 4.73
CA GLN A 98 12.19 22.39 5.62
C GLN A 98 13.05 22.11 6.86
N LEU A 99 12.91 20.93 7.46
CA LEU A 99 13.72 20.53 8.62
C LEU A 99 15.18 20.30 8.23
N VAL A 100 15.46 19.70 7.07
CA VAL A 100 16.82 19.53 6.55
C VAL A 100 17.48 20.89 6.31
N ASP A 101 16.78 21.81 5.65
CA ASP A 101 17.28 23.16 5.40
C ASP A 101 17.59 23.91 6.70
N GLN A 102 16.72 23.80 7.71
CA GLN A 102 16.94 24.39 9.03
C GLN A 102 18.13 23.75 9.75
N ILE A 103 18.27 22.43 9.70
CA ILE A 103 19.41 21.73 10.31
C ILE A 103 20.71 22.20 9.65
N GLU A 104 20.72 22.37 8.33
CA GLU A 104 21.91 22.81 7.62
C GLU A 104 22.29 24.25 7.96
N ASP A 105 21.33 25.18 8.00
CA ASP A 105 21.57 26.57 8.46
C ASP A 105 22.11 26.59 9.90
N LEU A 106 21.54 25.79 10.81
CA LEU A 106 22.01 25.68 12.19
C LEU A 106 23.44 25.13 12.28
N ARG A 107 23.80 24.14 11.45
CA ARG A 107 25.16 23.61 11.38
C ARG A 107 26.16 24.67 10.92
N VAL A 108 25.85 25.36 9.83
CA VAL A 108 26.71 26.45 9.31
C VAL A 108 26.93 27.54 10.36
N ARG A 109 25.88 27.92 11.10
CA ARG A 109 25.99 28.91 12.18
C ARG A 109 26.82 28.39 13.34
N LEU A 110 26.67 27.12 13.71
CA LEU A 110 27.44 26.50 14.78
C LEU A 110 28.93 26.46 14.41
N ASP A 111 29.26 26.01 13.21
CA ASP A 111 30.63 25.97 12.71
C ASP A 111 31.25 27.38 12.70
N GLY A 112 30.48 28.38 12.24
CA GLY A 112 30.87 29.79 12.30
C GLY A 112 31.19 30.24 13.73
N ALA A 113 30.30 29.98 14.68
CA ALA A 113 30.50 30.34 16.10
C ALA A 113 31.71 29.63 16.73
N GLU A 114 31.95 28.37 16.37
CA GLU A 114 33.12 27.60 16.83
C GLU A 114 34.42 28.20 16.30
N THR A 115 34.48 28.57 15.01
CA THR A 115 35.67 29.22 14.44
C THR A 115 35.95 30.58 15.06
N GLU A 116 34.91 31.38 15.32
CA GLU A 116 35.03 32.65 16.04
C GLU A 116 35.55 32.45 17.47
N ARG A 117 35.03 31.45 18.18
CA ARG A 117 35.50 31.08 19.53
C ARG A 117 36.98 30.71 19.55
N VAL A 118 37.41 29.87 18.61
CA VAL A 118 38.84 29.49 18.47
C VAL A 118 39.70 30.73 18.21
N ARG A 119 39.27 31.61 17.30
CA ARG A 119 39.99 32.84 16.97
C ARG A 119 40.10 33.80 18.16
N LEU A 120 39.00 34.04 18.87
CA LEU A 120 38.99 34.91 20.05
C LEU A 120 39.86 34.34 21.17
N ASN A 121 39.80 33.03 21.41
CA ASN A 121 40.67 32.37 22.37
C ASN A 121 42.15 32.57 21.99
N ALA A 122 42.53 32.36 20.71
CA ALA A 122 43.90 32.59 20.26
C ALA A 122 44.39 34.03 20.53
N LEU A 123 43.54 35.04 20.24
CA LEU A 123 43.86 36.44 20.53
C LEU A 123 44.01 36.72 22.04
N LEU A 124 43.16 36.12 22.89
CA LEU A 124 43.25 36.27 24.34
C LEU A 124 44.53 35.61 24.89
N THR A 125 44.95 34.47 24.34
CA THR A 125 46.19 33.80 24.75
C THR A 125 47.41 34.64 24.37
N ASP A 126 47.46 35.21 23.17
CA ASP A 126 48.55 36.11 22.72
C ASP A 126 48.65 37.38 23.59
N GLN A 127 47.50 37.97 23.96
CA GLN A 127 47.48 39.11 24.90
C GLN A 127 48.02 38.74 26.29
N ARG A 128 47.73 37.53 26.77
CA ARG A 128 48.28 37.03 28.05
C ARG A 128 49.79 36.83 27.95
N GLU A 129 50.29 36.20 26.89
CA GLU A 129 51.74 36.02 26.69
C GLU A 129 52.47 37.37 26.67
N LYS A 130 51.93 38.37 25.95
CA LYS A 130 52.51 39.72 25.92
C LYS A 130 52.51 40.41 27.29
N ALA A 131 51.51 40.16 28.14
CA ALA A 131 51.44 40.69 29.50
C ALA A 131 52.41 39.97 30.46
N GLU A 132 52.70 38.69 30.22
CA GLU A 132 53.63 37.89 31.03
C GLU A 132 55.11 38.13 30.69
N VAL A 133 55.44 38.68 29.52
CA VAL A 133 56.81 39.12 29.25
C VAL A 133 57.17 40.20 30.26
N PRO A 134 58.12 39.98 31.17
CA PRO A 134 58.42 40.96 32.21
C PRO A 134 58.91 42.23 31.53
N VAL A 135 58.14 43.31 31.69
CA VAL A 135 58.54 44.66 31.31
C VAL A 135 59.93 44.87 31.92
N LYS A 136 60.97 44.80 31.08
CA LYS A 136 62.35 45.01 31.50
C LYS A 136 62.37 46.40 32.11
N ARG A 137 62.32 46.48 33.45
CA ARG A 137 62.36 47.74 34.19
C ARG A 137 63.63 48.45 33.74
N SER A 138 63.44 49.47 32.92
CA SER A 138 64.51 50.22 32.30
C SER A 138 65.46 50.69 33.39
N PHE A 139 66.76 50.58 33.13
CA PHE A 139 67.87 50.93 34.03
C PHE A 139 67.69 52.34 34.65
N TRP A 140 66.95 53.21 33.98
CA TRP A 140 66.60 54.57 34.39
C TRP A 140 65.58 54.66 35.55
N SER A 141 64.75 53.64 35.77
CA SER A 141 63.79 53.61 36.88
C SER A 141 64.43 53.45 38.27
N ARG A 142 65.75 53.24 38.33
CA ARG A 142 66.54 53.18 39.57
C ARG A 142 67.35 54.45 39.84
N LEU A 143 67.39 55.40 38.90
CA LEU A 143 68.21 56.61 39.02
C LEU A 143 67.39 57.86 39.37
N VAL A 144 66.07 57.78 39.27
CA VAL A 144 65.13 58.81 39.72
C VAL A 144 64.25 58.17 40.79
N GLY A 145 64.82 58.02 41.99
CA GLY A 145 64.07 57.78 43.21
C GLY A 145 63.52 59.09 43.74
#